data_AF-A0AA39UK42-F1
#
_entry.id   AF-A0AA39UK42-F1
#
_cell.length_a   1.000
_cell.length_b   1.000
_cell.length_c   1.000
_cell.angle_alpha   90.00
_cell.angle_beta   90.00
_cell.angle_gamma   90.00
#
_symmetry.space_group_name_H-M   'P 1'
#
loop_
_entity.id
_entity.type
_entity.pdbx_description
1 polymer ?
#
loop_
_entity_poly.entity_id
_entity_poly.type
_entity_poly.pdbx_seq_one_letter_code
_entity_poly.pdbx_strand_id
1 'polypeptide(L)'
;ALRFGAVLIGIDAYQSNPLQGCVSDALKMKRLLTEKFKVPEHRIQCLLGSANSTPGNSIIPSRANIVNALYNLIDNDEIQRGDNIIIYYAGHGSSYRCSQQCTRKSSCCKAGICPIEAICPIDCDTRNPSDSRCWIPDISDRELNALFAQISCTKGHKITFFADC
;
A
#
# COMPACT_ATOMS: atom_id res chain seq x y z
N ALA A 1 -24.34 -6.56 -11.28
CA ALA A 1 -23.32 -5.52 -11.50
C ALA A 1 -22.05 -5.89 -10.73
N LEU A 2 -20.86 -5.56 -11.24
CA LEU A 2 -19.61 -5.76 -10.49
C LEU A 2 -19.58 -4.82 -9.29
N ARG A 3 -19.32 -5.33 -8.09
CA ARG A 3 -19.13 -4.55 -6.87
C ARG A 3 -17.64 -4.48 -6.55
N PHE A 4 -17.20 -3.32 -6.07
CA PHE A 4 -15.80 -3.06 -5.77
C PHE A 4 -15.64 -2.48 -4.37
N GLY A 5 -14.58 -2.87 -3.66
CA GLY A 5 -13.99 -2.09 -2.57
C GLY A 5 -12.59 -1.64 -2.97
N ALA A 6 -12.11 -0.52 -2.45
CA ALA A 6 -10.80 -0.01 -2.81
C ALA A 6 -10.03 0.66 -1.67
N VAL A 7 -8.70 0.48 -1.67
CA VAL A 7 -7.74 1.26 -0.89
C VAL A 7 -6.78 1.91 -1.87
N LEU A 8 -6.71 3.23 -1.86
CA LEU A 8 -5.90 4.04 -2.78
C LEU A 8 -4.87 4.83 -1.97
N ILE A 9 -3.60 4.62 -2.27
CA ILE A 9 -2.47 5.20 -1.53
C ILE A 9 -1.64 6.02 -2.52
N GLY A 10 -1.42 7.30 -2.21
CA GLY A 10 -0.59 8.19 -3.00
C GLY A 10 0.30 9.03 -2.10
N ILE A 11 1.61 8.98 -2.30
CA ILE A 11 2.59 9.60 -1.41
C ILE A 11 3.56 10.46 -2.21
N ASP A 12 3.48 11.78 -2.04
CA ASP A 12 4.44 12.75 -2.60
C ASP A 12 5.43 13.23 -1.53
N ALA A 13 4.94 13.51 -0.33
CA ALA A 13 5.64 14.27 0.71
C ALA A 13 6.57 13.42 1.59
N TYR A 14 7.42 12.61 0.98
CA TYR A 14 8.53 11.96 1.67
C TYR A 14 9.50 12.99 2.25
N GLN A 15 10.06 12.70 3.42
CA GLN A 15 11.06 13.57 4.03
C GLN A 15 12.33 13.65 3.17
N SER A 16 12.78 12.51 2.64
CA SER A 16 13.88 12.43 1.68
C SER A 16 13.34 12.19 0.28
N ASN A 17 13.90 12.86 -0.73
CA ASN A 17 13.55 12.68 -2.14
C ASN A 17 12.02 12.76 -2.39
N PRO A 18 11.37 13.91 -2.11
CA PRO A 18 9.93 14.05 -2.34
C PRO A 18 9.58 13.81 -3.81
N LEU A 19 8.43 13.19 -4.03
CA LEU A 19 7.88 12.90 -5.35
C LEU A 19 6.86 13.97 -5.75
N GLN A 20 6.46 13.93 -7.01
CA GLN A 20 5.38 14.74 -7.55
C GLN A 20 4.51 13.89 -8.46
N GLY A 21 3.25 13.69 -8.06
CA GLY A 21 2.25 13.08 -8.93
C GLY A 21 1.54 11.87 -8.31
N CYS A 22 2.13 11.21 -7.32
CA CYS A 22 1.58 10.01 -6.71
C CYS A 22 0.19 10.26 -6.09
N VAL A 23 0.00 11.42 -5.45
CA VAL A 23 -1.33 11.83 -4.95
C VAL A 23 -2.30 12.10 -6.10
N SER A 24 -1.83 12.72 -7.19
CA SER A 24 -2.63 12.97 -8.39
C SER A 24 -3.10 11.66 -9.02
N ASP A 25 -2.23 10.65 -9.09
CA ASP A 25 -2.54 9.37 -9.71
C ASP A 25 -3.50 8.54 -8.86
N ALA A 26 -3.33 8.52 -7.53
CA ALA A 26 -4.33 7.94 -6.62
C ALA A 26 -5.71 8.61 -6.75
N LEU A 27 -5.75 9.94 -6.89
CA LEU A 27 -7.01 10.68 -7.12
C LEU A 27 -7.64 10.42 -8.49
N LYS A 28 -6.83 10.24 -9.55
CA LYS A 28 -7.32 9.80 -10.87
C LYS A 28 -7.91 8.40 -10.80
N MET A 29 -7.28 7.48 -10.08
CA MET A 29 -7.82 6.14 -9.83
C MET A 29 -9.14 6.22 -9.06
N LYS A 30 -9.25 7.10 -8.05
CA LYS A 30 -10.52 7.35 -7.35
C LYS A 30 -11.61 7.80 -8.34
N ARG A 31 -11.32 8.81 -9.17
CA ARG A 31 -12.28 9.31 -10.18
C ARG A 31 -12.68 8.23 -11.18
N LEU A 32 -11.74 7.41 -11.64
CA LEU A 32 -12.04 6.28 -12.52
C LEU A 32 -13.04 5.31 -11.85
N LEU A 33 -12.79 4.94 -10.58
CA LEU A 33 -13.68 4.04 -9.84
C LEU A 33 -15.06 4.65 -9.60
N THR A 34 -15.15 5.92 -9.20
CA THR A 34 -16.44 6.56 -8.90
C THR A 34 -17.22 6.93 -10.16
N GLU A 35 -16.57 7.48 -11.19
CA GLU A 35 -17.24 8.01 -12.38
C GLU A 35 -17.54 6.93 -13.41
N LYS A 36 -16.59 6.04 -13.69
CA LYS A 36 -16.74 4.98 -14.72
C LYS A 36 -17.32 3.71 -14.15
N PHE A 37 -16.79 3.23 -13.02
CA PHE A 37 -17.22 1.98 -12.39
C PHE A 37 -18.35 2.16 -11.37
N LYS A 38 -18.78 3.41 -11.11
CA LYS A 38 -19.88 3.74 -10.19
C LYS A 38 -19.70 3.17 -8.80
N VAL A 39 -18.45 3.06 -8.34
CA VAL A 39 -18.12 2.58 -6.99
C VAL A 39 -18.51 3.68 -5.98
N PRO A 40 -19.37 3.39 -5.00
CA PRO A 40 -19.73 4.34 -3.96
C PRO A 40 -18.52 4.81 -3.15
N GLU A 41 -18.47 6.10 -2.78
CA GLU A 41 -17.32 6.68 -2.07
C GLU A 41 -17.02 6.01 -0.74
N HIS A 42 -18.04 5.57 0.01
CA HIS A 42 -17.87 4.88 1.29
C HIS A 42 -17.16 3.52 1.17
N ARG A 43 -16.98 3.01 -0.06
CA ARG A 43 -16.24 1.78 -0.35
C ARG A 43 -14.81 2.04 -0.84
N ILE A 44 -14.38 3.30 -0.87
CA ILE A 44 -13.05 3.72 -1.32
C ILE A 44 -12.37 4.47 -0.18
N GLN A 45 -11.32 3.89 0.36
CA GLN A 45 -10.46 4.53 1.34
C GLN A 45 -9.24 5.16 0.65
N CYS A 46 -8.94 6.43 0.94
CA CYS A 46 -7.78 7.13 0.38
C CYS A 46 -6.79 7.50 1.48
N LEU A 47 -5.51 7.19 1.28
CA LEU A 47 -4.41 7.60 2.14
C LEU A 47 -3.47 8.47 1.29
N LEU A 48 -3.45 9.78 1.56
CA LEU A 48 -2.81 10.77 0.69
C LEU A 48 -1.78 11.59 1.46
N GLY A 49 -0.53 11.50 1.02
CA GLY A 49 0.61 12.19 1.62
C GLY A 49 1.09 13.33 0.73
N SER A 50 0.51 14.52 0.86
CA SER A 50 0.95 15.74 0.15
C SER A 50 1.46 16.78 1.14
N ALA A 51 2.40 17.62 0.72
CA ALA A 51 2.88 18.75 1.52
C ALA A 51 1.77 19.76 1.82
N ASN A 52 0.74 19.80 0.97
CA ASN A 52 -0.41 20.70 1.09
C ASN A 52 -1.63 20.03 1.77
N SER A 53 -1.48 18.83 2.34
CA SER A 53 -2.59 18.15 3.01
C SER A 53 -3.10 19.00 4.17
N THR A 54 -4.36 19.44 4.10
CA THR A 54 -4.99 20.16 5.21
C THR A 54 -5.29 19.19 6.36
N PRO A 55 -5.04 19.59 7.62
CA PRO A 55 -5.39 18.78 8.78
C PRO A 55 -6.89 18.45 8.76
N GLY A 56 -7.24 17.16 8.72
CA GLY A 56 -8.62 16.67 8.84
C GLY A 56 -9.27 16.09 7.57
N ASN A 57 -8.69 16.30 6.38
CA ASN A 57 -9.34 15.86 5.13
C ASN A 57 -8.72 14.62 4.47
N SER A 58 -7.59 14.10 4.97
CA SER A 58 -6.92 12.94 4.38
C SER A 58 -6.19 12.11 5.44
N ILE A 59 -6.29 10.79 5.33
CA ILE A 59 -5.56 9.87 6.19
C ILE A 59 -4.10 9.88 5.74
N ILE A 60 -3.18 10.15 6.68
CA ILE A 60 -1.75 10.15 6.40
C ILE A 60 -1.31 8.72 6.03
N PRO A 61 -0.57 8.50 4.94
CA PRO A 61 -0.11 7.17 4.53
C PRO A 61 1.12 6.71 5.34
N SER A 62 1.02 6.75 6.67
CA SER A 62 2.00 6.14 7.57
C SER A 62 1.96 4.63 7.48
N ARG A 63 3.03 3.95 7.89
CA ARG A 63 3.11 2.49 7.91
C ARG A 63 1.91 1.87 8.63
N ALA A 64 1.60 2.40 9.82
CA ALA A 64 0.48 1.93 10.62
C ALA A 64 -0.87 2.12 9.91
N ASN A 65 -1.09 3.28 9.28
CA ASN A 65 -2.34 3.56 8.60
C ASN A 65 -2.52 2.71 7.33
N ILE A 66 -1.45 2.47 6.56
CA ILE A 66 -1.49 1.60 5.38
C ILE A 66 -1.83 0.18 5.80
N VAL A 67 -1.10 -0.39 6.77
CA VAL A 67 -1.37 -1.76 7.26
C VAL A 67 -2.78 -1.87 7.82
N ASN A 68 -3.23 -0.89 8.61
CA ASN A 68 -4.58 -0.87 9.15
C ASN A 68 -5.65 -0.77 8.07
N ALA A 69 -5.46 0.06 7.04
CA ALA A 69 -6.40 0.17 5.93
C ALA A 69 -6.53 -1.15 5.15
N LEU A 70 -5.41 -1.85 4.93
CA LEU A 70 -5.42 -3.18 4.30
C LEU A 70 -6.08 -4.22 5.19
N TYR A 71 -5.76 -4.23 6.49
CA TYR A 71 -6.36 -5.16 7.45
C TYR A 71 -7.87 -4.94 7.58
N ASN A 72 -8.32 -3.68 7.62
CA ASN A 72 -9.75 -3.35 7.72
C ASN A 72 -10.57 -3.83 6.53
N LEU A 73 -9.96 -4.15 5.37
CA LEU A 73 -10.67 -4.82 4.27
C LEU A 73 -11.24 -6.19 4.68
N ILE A 74 -10.63 -6.87 5.67
CA ILE A 74 -11.07 -8.17 6.18
C ILE A 74 -12.40 -8.04 6.94
N ASP A 75 -12.51 -7.01 7.78
CA ASP A 75 -13.65 -6.81 8.68
C ASP A 75 -14.68 -5.81 8.13
N ASN A 76 -14.45 -5.22 6.95
CA ASN A 76 -15.39 -4.27 6.35
C ASN A 76 -16.64 -4.98 5.81
N ASP A 77 -17.77 -4.81 6.50
CA ASP A 77 -19.07 -5.39 6.15
C ASP A 77 -19.66 -4.84 4.84
N GLU A 78 -19.21 -3.68 4.36
CA GLU A 78 -19.61 -3.21 3.04
C GLU A 78 -19.00 -4.10 1.96
N ILE A 79 -17.80 -4.62 2.16
CA ILE A 79 -17.10 -5.48 1.20
C ILE A 79 -17.46 -6.94 1.47
N GLN A 80 -18.25 -7.52 0.57
CA GLN A 80 -18.78 -8.87 0.71
C GLN A 80 -17.87 -9.88 0.02
N ARG A 81 -17.98 -11.15 0.42
CA ARG A 81 -17.23 -12.23 -0.22
C ARG A 81 -17.58 -12.30 -1.72
N GLY A 82 -16.57 -12.27 -2.58
CA GLY A 82 -16.70 -12.31 -4.03
C GLY A 82 -16.80 -10.94 -4.73
N ASP A 83 -16.85 -9.83 -3.95
CA ASP A 83 -16.63 -8.48 -4.46
C ASP A 83 -15.18 -8.35 -4.98
N ASN A 84 -14.95 -7.43 -5.91
CA ASN A 84 -13.60 -7.13 -6.40
C ASN A 84 -12.92 -6.15 -5.45
N ILE A 85 -11.66 -6.38 -5.12
CA ILE A 85 -10.87 -5.51 -4.24
C ILE A 85 -9.75 -4.90 -5.06
N ILE A 86 -9.72 -3.57 -5.13
CA ILE A 86 -8.67 -2.81 -5.81
C ILE A 86 -7.76 -2.18 -4.77
N ILE A 87 -6.47 -2.47 -4.84
CA ILE A 87 -5.46 -1.84 -4.00
C ILE A 87 -4.53 -1.11 -4.97
N TYR A 88 -4.43 0.21 -4.82
CA TYR A 88 -3.58 1.05 -5.67
C TYR A 88 -2.55 1.76 -4.81
N TYR A 89 -1.29 1.67 -5.19
CA TYR A 89 -0.18 2.35 -4.55
C TYR A 89 0.60 3.15 -5.59
N ALA A 90 0.85 4.42 -5.29
CA ALA A 90 1.83 5.25 -5.97
C ALA A 90 2.75 5.91 -4.94
N GLY A 91 4.05 5.72 -5.08
CA GLY A 91 5.06 6.20 -4.13
C GLY A 91 6.42 5.55 -4.37
N HIS A 92 7.35 5.69 -3.43
CA HIS A 92 8.65 5.03 -3.53
C HIS A 92 8.56 3.52 -3.35
N GLY A 93 9.29 2.77 -4.18
CA GLY A 93 9.65 1.37 -3.93
C GLY A 93 11.08 1.24 -3.38
N SER A 94 11.33 0.20 -2.61
CA SER A 94 12.67 -0.14 -2.12
C SER A 94 12.97 -1.63 -2.28
N SER A 95 14.26 -1.97 -2.34
CA SER A 95 14.76 -3.32 -2.56
C SER A 95 15.88 -3.65 -1.58
N TYR A 96 15.67 -4.65 -0.74
CA TYR A 96 16.58 -5.08 0.32
C TYR A 96 17.23 -6.42 -0.03
N ARG A 97 18.56 -6.47 0.03
CA ARG A 97 19.30 -7.73 -0.16
C ARG A 97 19.41 -8.48 1.17
N CYS A 98 19.12 -9.78 1.15
CA CYS A 98 19.14 -10.63 2.35
C CYS A 98 20.53 -10.78 2.99
N SER A 99 21.61 -10.66 2.21
CA SER A 99 22.98 -10.57 2.73
C SER A 99 23.92 -9.94 1.70
N GLN A 100 25.06 -9.42 2.14
CA GLN A 100 26.13 -8.94 1.24
C GLN A 100 26.67 -10.06 0.32
N GLN A 101 26.49 -11.33 0.71
CA GLN A 101 26.96 -12.52 -0.02
C GLN A 101 25.92 -13.13 -0.98
N CYS A 102 24.65 -12.66 -0.96
CA CYS A 102 23.65 -13.05 -1.95
C CYS A 102 24.03 -12.45 -3.33
N THR A 103 24.92 -13.14 -4.05
CA THR A 103 25.23 -12.88 -5.46
C THR A 103 24.13 -13.46 -6.35
N ARG A 104 24.00 -13.05 -7.63
CA ARG A 104 23.00 -13.62 -8.57
C ARG A 104 23.09 -15.15 -8.74
N LYS A 105 24.18 -15.79 -8.30
CA LYS A 105 24.37 -17.25 -8.34
C LYS A 105 23.93 -17.97 -7.07
N SER A 106 23.62 -17.23 -6.00
CA SER A 106 23.19 -17.77 -4.73
C SER A 106 21.83 -18.47 -4.82
N SER A 107 21.63 -19.47 -3.97
CA SER A 107 20.35 -20.18 -3.84
C SER A 107 19.21 -19.25 -3.40
N CYS A 108 19.49 -18.23 -2.56
CA CYS A 108 18.52 -17.22 -2.14
C CYS A 108 17.90 -16.48 -3.34
N CYS A 109 18.72 -16.00 -4.28
CA CYS A 109 18.23 -15.31 -5.47
C CYS A 109 17.48 -16.24 -6.43
N LYS A 110 17.96 -17.48 -6.61
CA LYS A 110 17.29 -18.45 -7.50
C LYS A 110 15.93 -18.92 -6.98
N ALA A 111 15.75 -18.93 -5.66
CA ALA A 111 14.49 -19.31 -5.02
C ALA A 111 13.49 -18.15 -4.89
N GLY A 112 13.79 -16.96 -5.45
CA GLY A 112 12.93 -15.78 -5.31
C GLY A 112 12.85 -15.25 -3.88
N ILE A 113 13.80 -15.62 -3.01
CA ILE A 113 13.86 -15.18 -1.62
C ILE A 113 14.51 -13.79 -1.53
N CYS A 114 15.33 -13.40 -2.52
CA CYS A 114 16.11 -12.16 -2.51
C CYS A 114 16.20 -11.58 -3.94
N PRO A 115 16.11 -10.23 -4.11
CA PRO A 115 15.85 -9.23 -3.08
C PRO A 115 14.43 -9.29 -2.50
N ILE A 116 14.25 -8.65 -1.35
CA ILE A 116 12.93 -8.36 -0.76
C ILE A 116 12.54 -6.98 -1.27
N GLU A 117 11.47 -6.91 -2.05
CA GLU A 117 10.91 -5.64 -2.50
C GLU A 117 9.94 -5.11 -1.44
N ALA A 118 9.78 -3.80 -1.36
CA ALA A 118 8.88 -3.16 -0.41
C ALA A 118 8.30 -1.86 -0.98
N ILE A 119 7.12 -1.49 -0.47
CA ILE A 119 6.58 -0.15 -0.64
C ILE A 119 6.99 0.72 0.55
N CYS A 120 7.29 1.99 0.29
CA CYS A 120 7.75 2.91 1.32
C CYS A 120 6.59 3.77 1.84
N PRO A 121 6.20 3.65 3.12
CA PRO A 121 5.27 4.58 3.77
C PRO A 121 5.87 5.99 3.90
N ILE A 122 5.04 7.01 4.14
CA ILE A 122 5.55 8.40 4.27
C ILE A 122 6.51 8.61 5.45
N ASP A 123 6.41 7.74 6.46
CA ASP A 123 7.20 7.79 7.69
C ASP A 123 8.39 6.81 7.68
N CYS A 124 8.73 6.18 6.53
CA CYS A 124 9.87 5.27 6.39
C CYS A 124 11.22 5.89 6.83
N ASP A 125 11.36 7.20 6.63
CA ASP A 125 12.55 7.98 6.99
C ASP A 125 12.50 8.54 8.42
N THR A 126 11.64 8.00 9.30
CA THR A 126 11.49 8.47 10.67
C THR A 126 11.85 7.41 11.70
N ARG A 127 12.29 7.85 12.89
CA ARG A 127 12.60 6.94 14.00
C ARG A 127 11.33 6.40 14.61
N ASN A 128 11.33 5.11 14.92
CA ASN A 128 10.23 4.48 15.62
C ASN A 128 10.04 5.15 17.00
N PRO A 129 8.85 5.69 17.31
CA PRO A 129 8.61 6.36 18.59
C PRO A 129 8.82 5.45 19.80
N SER A 130 8.59 4.14 19.65
CA SER A 130 8.71 3.13 20.70
C SER A 130 10.15 2.61 20.88
N ASP A 131 10.99 2.69 19.84
CA ASP A 131 12.44 2.41 19.92
C ASP A 131 13.19 3.33 18.96
N SER A 132 13.70 4.44 19.48
CA SER A 132 14.39 5.48 18.70
C SER A 132 15.67 4.98 18.01
N ARG A 133 16.17 3.78 18.34
CA ARG A 133 17.31 3.15 17.66
C ARG A 133 16.93 2.52 16.33
N CYS A 134 15.65 2.30 16.07
CA CYS A 134 15.12 1.69 14.86
C CYS A 134 14.40 2.73 13.99
N TRP A 135 14.55 2.62 12.67
CA TRP A 135 13.72 3.34 11.71
C TRP A 135 12.37 2.62 11.57
N ILE A 136 11.33 3.34 11.15
CA ILE A 136 10.07 2.71 10.76
C ILE A 136 10.34 1.90 9.48
N PRO A 137 10.09 0.58 9.48
CA PRO A 137 10.40 -0.25 8.32
C PRO A 137 9.38 -0.06 7.21
N ASP A 138 9.83 -0.21 5.97
CA ASP A 138 8.96 -0.35 4.81
C ASP A 138 8.04 -1.58 4.93
N ILE A 139 7.02 -1.65 4.07
CA ILE A 139 6.09 -2.78 4.02
C ILE A 139 6.55 -3.72 2.90
N SER A 140 7.15 -4.84 3.28
CA SER A 140 7.69 -5.82 2.33
C SER A 140 6.61 -6.52 1.51
N ASP A 141 6.98 -6.98 0.32
CA ASP A 141 6.19 -7.87 -0.53
C ASP A 141 5.69 -9.11 0.22
N ARG A 142 6.47 -9.68 1.14
CA ARG A 142 6.09 -10.80 2.00
C ARG A 142 4.98 -10.43 2.99
N GLU A 143 5.06 -9.24 3.58
CA GLU A 143 4.03 -8.72 4.48
C GLU A 143 2.73 -8.41 3.71
N LEU A 144 2.83 -7.78 2.54
CA LEU A 144 1.70 -7.58 1.64
C LEU A 144 1.06 -8.90 1.23
N ASN A 145 1.86 -9.90 0.85
CA ASN A 145 1.37 -11.24 0.49
C ASN A 145 0.65 -11.92 1.67
N ALA A 146 1.15 -11.77 2.89
CA ALA A 146 0.48 -12.30 4.08
C ALA A 146 -0.88 -11.61 4.31
N LEU A 147 -0.94 -10.27 4.19
CA LEU A 147 -2.19 -9.52 4.29
C LEU A 147 -3.18 -9.90 3.18
N PHE A 148 -2.72 -10.00 1.93
CA PHE A 148 -3.57 -10.39 0.80
C PHE A 148 -4.07 -11.83 0.94
N ALA A 149 -3.28 -12.74 1.49
CA ALA A 149 -3.73 -14.09 1.80
C ALA A 149 -4.88 -14.08 2.82
N GLN A 150 -4.77 -13.29 3.89
CA GLN A 150 -5.86 -13.14 4.87
C GLN A 150 -7.12 -12.52 4.26
N ILE A 151 -6.98 -11.45 3.47
CA ILE A 151 -8.09 -10.84 2.73
C ILE A 151 -8.72 -11.88 1.80
N SER A 152 -7.92 -12.68 1.10
CA SER A 152 -8.40 -13.70 0.17
C SER A 152 -9.16 -14.82 0.88
N CYS A 153 -8.71 -15.24 2.07
CA CYS A 153 -9.40 -16.23 2.89
C CYS A 153 -10.82 -15.76 3.28
N THR A 154 -10.95 -14.48 3.65
CA THR A 154 -12.22 -13.92 4.16
C THR A 154 -13.13 -13.39 3.05
N LYS A 155 -12.61 -12.60 2.12
CA LYS A 155 -13.35 -11.90 1.06
C LYS A 155 -13.30 -12.59 -0.30
N GLY A 156 -12.45 -13.59 -0.48
CA GLY A 156 -12.26 -14.29 -1.76
C GLY A 156 -11.13 -13.71 -2.61
N HIS A 157 -10.84 -14.38 -3.73
CA HIS A 157 -9.59 -14.24 -4.48
C HIS A 157 -9.56 -13.13 -5.53
N LYS A 158 -10.55 -12.22 -5.56
CA LYS A 158 -10.64 -11.15 -6.58
C LYS A 158 -9.94 -9.88 -6.10
N ILE A 159 -8.65 -9.99 -5.82
CA ILE A 159 -7.82 -8.89 -5.34
C ILE A 159 -6.88 -8.48 -6.46
N THR A 160 -6.89 -7.20 -6.83
CA THR A 160 -5.99 -6.62 -7.82
C THR A 160 -5.14 -5.54 -7.15
N PHE A 161 -3.83 -5.73 -7.17
CA PHE A 161 -2.86 -4.77 -6.66
C PHE A 161 -2.13 -4.07 -7.82
N PHE A 162 -2.16 -2.75 -7.84
CA PHE A 162 -1.40 -1.90 -8.74
C PHE A 162 -0.32 -1.18 -7.94
N ALA A 163 0.93 -1.32 -8.35
CA ALA A 163 2.07 -0.64 -7.76
C ALA A 163 2.74 0.23 -8.81
N ASP A 164 2.74 1.54 -8.57
CA ASP A 164 3.42 2.57 -9.35
C ASP A 164 4.60 3.08 -8.51
N CYS A 165 5.76 2.45 -8.70
CA CYS A 165 6.96 2.58 -7.86
C CYS A 165 8.21 2.83 -8.69
#